data_AF-A0A812CGM1-F1
#
_entry.id   AF-A0A812CGM1-F1
#
_cell.length_a   1.000
_cell.length_b   1.000
_cell.length_c   1.000
_cell.angle_alpha   90.00
_cell.angle_beta   90.00
_cell.angle_gamma   90.00
#
_symmetry.space_group_name_H-M   'P 1'
#
loop_
_entity.id
_entity.type
_entity.pdbx_description
1 polymer ?
#
loop_
_entity_poly.entity_id
_entity_poly.type
_entity_poly.pdbx_seq_one_letter_code
_entity_poly.pdbx_strand_id
1 'polypeptide(L)'
;MSTCIKTENYFLLSPTNECGIEKFVCTTIRPTVLPFPEIYEWDAAASFVADYLVCEMLEPTFELPDRILSPSTVLKRQKGNCFEYSMLLCSLLLGAGYDAYVVSGYATQDVCLADEARQVCPFLQKKEEVPEQETTKSFKKYTVKPPKDLTSKFEKMQQARKKAEEEEAIKKSRLAEEEAELAVSMHFLYANMNQKWPKQ
;
A
#
# COMPACT_ATOMS: atom_id res chain seq x y z
N MET A 1 -33.89 18.40 41.39
CA MET A 1 -34.39 18.21 40.01
C MET A 1 -33.51 19.07 39.11
N SER A 2 -32.33 18.57 38.79
CA SER A 2 -31.37 19.29 37.96
C SER A 2 -31.69 18.98 36.51
N THR A 3 -32.43 19.87 35.86
CA THR A 3 -32.58 19.84 34.41
C THR A 3 -31.22 20.19 33.82
N CYS A 4 -30.38 19.18 33.61
CA CYS A 4 -29.18 19.32 32.80
C CYS A 4 -29.63 19.76 31.42
N ILE A 5 -29.18 20.96 31.06
CA ILE A 5 -29.33 21.55 29.74
C ILE A 5 -28.89 20.46 28.75
N LYS A 6 -29.82 19.98 27.91
CA LYS A 6 -29.47 19.21 26.72
C LYS A 6 -28.71 20.16 25.80
N THR A 7 -27.42 20.32 26.07
CA THR A 7 -26.49 20.87 25.10
C THR A 7 -26.56 19.97 23.88
N GLU A 8 -26.58 20.55 22.69
CA GLU A 8 -26.33 19.81 21.45
C GLU A 8 -24.97 19.11 21.64
N ASN A 9 -25.01 17.81 21.97
CA ASN A 9 -23.88 17.10 22.55
C ASN A 9 -22.89 16.76 21.44
N TYR A 10 -21.97 17.68 21.15
CA TYR A 10 -20.82 17.41 20.28
C TYR A 10 -19.75 16.54 20.96
N PHE A 11 -19.84 16.34 22.28
CA PHE A 11 -18.81 15.65 23.06
C PHE A 11 -19.43 14.69 24.10
N LEU A 12 -19.02 13.42 24.03
CA LEU A 12 -19.48 12.35 24.91
C LEU A 12 -18.68 12.38 26.23
N LEU A 13 -19.23 13.03 27.25
CA LEU A 13 -18.51 13.27 28.51
C LEU A 13 -18.80 12.21 29.59
N SER A 14 -20.08 11.97 29.86
CA SER A 14 -20.53 11.17 31.00
C SER A 14 -21.78 10.33 30.69
N PRO A 15 -21.67 9.32 29.81
CA PRO A 15 -22.77 8.40 29.57
C PRO A 15 -23.05 7.52 30.81
N THR A 16 -24.24 6.93 30.83
CA THR A 16 -24.60 5.93 31.83
C THR A 16 -23.87 4.62 31.54
N ASN A 17 -23.46 3.89 32.58
CA ASN A 17 -22.85 2.58 32.45
C ASN A 17 -23.90 1.44 32.50
N GLU A 18 -23.45 0.19 32.43
CA GLU A 18 -24.29 -1.00 32.56
C GLU A 18 -25.06 -1.12 33.90
N CYS A 19 -24.65 -0.37 34.92
CA CYS A 19 -25.32 -0.31 36.23
C CYS A 19 -26.22 0.93 36.38
N GLY A 20 -26.41 1.73 35.32
CA GLY A 20 -27.19 2.97 35.36
C GLY A 20 -26.52 4.12 36.09
N ILE A 21 -25.20 4.05 36.29
CA ILE A 21 -24.40 5.08 36.95
C ILE A 21 -23.71 5.93 35.87
N GLU A 22 -23.86 7.24 35.94
CA GLU A 22 -23.12 8.18 35.10
C GLU A 22 -21.63 8.11 35.44
N LYS A 23 -20.81 7.82 34.44
CA LYS A 23 -19.35 7.75 34.59
C LYS A 23 -18.68 8.55 33.50
N PHE A 24 -17.62 9.26 33.87
CA PHE A 24 -16.78 9.97 32.92
C PHE A 24 -16.11 8.96 31.97
N VAL A 25 -16.15 9.20 30.66
CA VAL A 25 -15.67 8.22 29.67
C VAL A 25 -14.22 7.81 29.90
N CYS A 26 -13.32 8.74 30.27
CA CYS A 26 -11.92 8.37 30.51
C CYS A 26 -11.74 7.44 31.73
N THR A 27 -12.73 7.35 32.63
CA THR A 27 -12.68 6.43 33.78
C THR A 27 -13.15 5.02 33.44
N THR A 28 -13.77 4.80 32.28
CA THR A 28 -14.23 3.48 31.86
C THR A 28 -13.13 2.68 31.14
N ILE A 29 -12.11 3.36 30.61
CA ILE A 29 -10.91 2.71 30.05
C ILE A 29 -10.04 2.20 31.20
N ARG A 30 -9.99 0.88 31.36
CA ARG A 30 -9.06 0.20 32.26
C ARG A 30 -8.13 -0.67 31.43
N PRO A 31 -6.80 -0.61 31.59
CA PRO A 31 -5.89 -1.51 30.89
C PRO A 31 -6.25 -2.97 31.16
N THR A 32 -6.44 -3.77 30.11
CA THR A 32 -6.75 -5.20 30.22
C THR A 32 -5.63 -6.02 29.59
N VAL A 33 -5.12 -6.98 30.36
CA VAL A 33 -4.04 -7.87 29.93
C VAL A 33 -4.63 -9.27 29.82
N LEU A 34 -4.50 -9.88 28.65
CA LEU A 34 -4.92 -11.26 28.38
C LEU A 34 -3.70 -12.17 28.37
N PRO A 35 -3.83 -13.45 28.79
CA PRO A 35 -2.71 -14.39 28.84
C PRO A 35 -2.32 -14.95 27.45
N PHE A 36 -2.63 -14.23 26.37
CA PHE A 36 -2.42 -14.64 24.99
C PHE A 36 -1.41 -13.69 24.34
N PRO A 37 -0.17 -14.15 24.08
CA PRO A 37 0.87 -13.29 23.50
C PRO A 37 0.51 -12.76 22.11
N GLU A 38 -0.31 -13.49 21.34
CA GLU A 38 -0.67 -13.07 19.97
C GLU A 38 -1.44 -11.74 19.98
N ILE A 39 -2.22 -11.46 21.03
CA ILE A 39 -3.08 -10.27 21.13
C ILE A 39 -2.29 -9.02 21.54
N TYR A 40 -1.01 -9.15 21.90
CA TYR A 40 -0.19 -7.99 22.23
C TYR A 40 0.26 -7.20 21.01
N GLU A 41 0.17 -7.76 19.80
CA GLU A 41 0.37 -6.98 18.57
C GLU A 41 -0.89 -6.17 18.25
N TRP A 42 -0.73 -4.91 17.87
CA TRP A 42 -1.85 -4.00 17.62
C TRP A 42 -2.79 -4.48 16.50
N ASP A 43 -2.22 -5.11 15.46
CA ASP A 43 -2.96 -5.65 14.32
C ASP A 43 -3.79 -6.87 14.76
N ALA A 44 -3.16 -7.82 15.47
CA ALA A 44 -3.83 -8.99 16.02
C ALA A 44 -4.93 -8.62 17.04
N ALA A 45 -4.71 -7.61 17.88
CA ALA A 45 -5.75 -7.08 18.76
C ALA A 45 -6.93 -6.51 17.98
N ALA A 46 -6.67 -5.76 16.90
CA ALA A 46 -7.72 -5.20 16.06
C ALA A 46 -8.52 -6.30 15.34
N SER A 47 -7.84 -7.29 14.74
CA SER A 47 -8.48 -8.46 14.12
C SER A 47 -9.29 -9.26 15.14
N PHE A 48 -8.75 -9.48 16.35
CA PHE A 48 -9.48 -10.17 17.41
C PHE A 48 -10.80 -9.45 17.76
N VAL A 49 -10.75 -8.12 17.87
CA VAL A 49 -11.95 -7.34 18.19
C VAL A 49 -12.95 -7.36 17.03
N ALA A 50 -12.48 -7.31 15.78
CA ALA A 50 -13.34 -7.35 14.59
C ALA A 50 -14.01 -8.72 14.40
N ASP A 51 -13.26 -9.81 14.59
CA ASP A 51 -13.71 -11.17 14.23
C ASP A 51 -14.56 -11.83 15.32
N TYR A 52 -14.31 -11.55 16.60
CA TYR A 52 -14.92 -12.28 17.73
C TYR A 52 -16.07 -11.55 18.42
N LEU A 53 -16.36 -10.29 18.05
CA LEU A 53 -17.46 -9.52 18.59
C LEU A 53 -18.48 -9.24 17.48
N VAL A 54 -19.76 -9.21 17.82
CA VAL A 54 -20.83 -8.78 16.89
C VAL A 54 -21.15 -7.29 17.07
N CYS A 55 -21.04 -6.53 15.97
CA CYS A 55 -21.28 -5.08 15.98
C CYS A 55 -22.79 -4.81 16.05
N GLU A 56 -23.21 -4.04 17.06
CA GLU A 56 -24.58 -3.55 17.22
C GLU A 56 -24.63 -2.07 16.79
N MET A 57 -25.52 -1.76 15.86
CA MET A 57 -25.70 -0.40 15.36
C MET A 57 -26.37 0.48 16.43
N LEU A 58 -26.05 1.77 16.39
CA LEU A 58 -26.71 2.76 17.23
C LEU A 58 -28.11 3.06 16.69
N GLU A 59 -29.09 3.08 17.59
CA GLU A 59 -30.45 3.51 17.31
C GLU A 59 -30.75 4.73 18.19
N PRO A 60 -30.78 5.96 17.65
CA PRO A 60 -30.55 6.39 16.25
C PRO A 60 -29.06 6.47 15.84
N THR A 61 -28.79 6.35 14.53
CA THR A 61 -27.40 6.27 13.99
C THR A 61 -26.61 7.57 13.99
N PHE A 62 -27.28 8.71 14.16
CA PHE A 62 -26.69 10.05 14.07
C PHE A 62 -26.45 10.72 15.44
N GLU A 63 -26.87 10.07 16.52
CA GLU A 63 -26.70 10.59 17.88
C GLU A 63 -25.63 9.79 18.63
N LEU A 64 -25.05 10.44 19.65
CA LEU A 64 -24.14 9.77 20.57
C LEU A 64 -24.93 8.81 21.49
N PRO A 65 -24.33 7.67 21.89
CA PRO A 65 -25.00 6.77 22.82
C PRO A 65 -25.15 7.38 24.21
N ASP A 66 -26.37 7.33 24.75
CA ASP A 66 -26.65 7.71 26.15
C ASP A 66 -26.02 6.74 27.18
N ARG A 67 -25.72 5.52 26.73
CA ARG A 67 -25.19 4.44 27.54
C ARG A 67 -23.99 3.78 26.87
N ILE A 68 -22.93 3.57 27.63
CA ILE A 68 -21.73 2.85 27.19
C ILE A 68 -21.39 1.76 28.19
N LEU A 69 -21.21 0.54 27.68
CA LEU A 69 -20.77 -0.60 28.46
C LEU A 69 -19.25 -0.54 28.74
N SER A 70 -18.84 -1.02 29.91
CA SER A 70 -17.40 -1.19 30.18
C SER A 70 -16.77 -2.25 29.26
N PRO A 71 -15.45 -2.14 28.94
CA PRO A 71 -14.75 -3.13 28.13
C PRO A 71 -14.92 -4.58 28.61
N SER A 72 -14.95 -4.80 29.93
CA SER A 72 -15.15 -6.12 30.53
C SER A 72 -16.56 -6.67 30.27
N THR A 73 -17.57 -5.82 30.25
CA THR A 73 -18.95 -6.21 29.97
C THR A 73 -19.16 -6.51 28.48
N VAL A 74 -18.52 -5.72 27.59
CA VAL A 74 -18.52 -5.95 26.15
C VAL A 74 -17.88 -7.31 25.81
N LEU A 75 -16.72 -7.63 26.40
CA LEU A 75 -16.06 -8.95 26.25
C LEU A 75 -16.95 -10.11 26.69
N LYS A 76 -17.70 -9.95 27.81
CA LYS A 76 -18.63 -11.00 28.28
C LYS A 76 -19.85 -11.17 27.39
N ARG A 77 -20.39 -10.07 26.85
CA ARG A 77 -21.56 -10.09 25.97
C ARG A 77 -21.22 -10.56 24.55
N GLN A 78 -19.96 -10.37 24.13
CA GLN A 78 -19.49 -10.56 22.76
C GLN A 78 -20.29 -9.77 21.73
N LYS A 79 -20.88 -8.64 22.16
CA LYS A 79 -21.65 -7.70 21.32
C LYS A 79 -21.47 -6.29 21.85
N GLY A 80 -21.39 -5.32 20.96
CA GLY A 80 -21.30 -3.91 21.36
C GLY A 80 -21.37 -2.96 20.17
N ASN A 81 -21.48 -1.67 20.48
CA ASN A 81 -21.48 -0.61 19.47
C ASN A 81 -20.06 -0.18 19.06
N CYS A 82 -19.95 0.71 18.06
CA CYS A 82 -18.65 1.19 17.58
C CYS A 82 -17.81 1.91 18.66
N PHE A 83 -18.45 2.60 19.60
CA PHE A 83 -17.78 3.25 20.73
C PHE A 83 -17.21 2.22 21.70
N GLU A 84 -18.00 1.21 22.06
CA GLU A 84 -17.64 0.10 22.93
C GLU A 84 -16.50 -0.74 22.36
N TYR A 85 -16.50 -0.97 21.04
CA TYR A 85 -15.40 -1.60 20.32
C TYR A 85 -14.11 -0.81 20.45
N SER A 86 -14.17 0.50 20.20
CA SER A 86 -13.01 1.38 20.31
C SER A 86 -12.45 1.42 21.73
N MET A 87 -13.35 1.43 22.73
CA MET A 87 -12.98 1.40 24.15
C MET A 87 -12.36 0.08 24.58
N LEU A 88 -12.86 -1.04 24.06
CA LEU A 88 -12.32 -2.37 24.30
C LEU A 88 -10.94 -2.54 23.65
N LEU A 89 -10.79 -2.13 22.39
CA LEU A 89 -9.50 -2.17 21.70
C LEU A 89 -8.47 -1.29 22.41
N CYS A 90 -8.83 -0.06 22.77
CA CYS A 90 -7.96 0.85 23.51
C CYS A 90 -7.55 0.26 24.87
N SER A 91 -8.48 -0.37 25.58
CA SER A 91 -8.21 -1.09 26.83
C SER A 91 -7.18 -2.22 26.67
N LEU A 92 -7.24 -2.99 25.58
CA LEU A 92 -6.28 -4.05 25.27
C LEU A 92 -4.90 -3.48 24.92
N LEU A 93 -4.86 -2.46 24.06
CA LEU A 93 -3.61 -1.82 23.61
C LEU A 93 -2.86 -1.15 24.77
N LEU A 94 -3.59 -0.45 25.66
CA LEU A 94 -3.01 0.11 26.89
C LEU A 94 -2.49 -1.00 27.82
N GLY A 95 -3.16 -2.17 27.85
CA GLY A 95 -2.69 -3.35 28.58
C GLY A 95 -1.39 -3.93 28.01
N ALA A 96 -1.21 -3.89 26.69
CA ALA A 96 0.01 -4.32 26.02
C ALA A 96 1.16 -3.29 26.08
N GLY A 97 0.89 -2.07 26.59
CA GLY A 97 1.89 -1.01 26.77
C GLY A 97 1.95 0.03 25.65
N TYR A 98 0.97 0.04 24.73
CA TYR A 98 0.84 1.11 23.74
C TYR A 98 0.21 2.36 24.33
N ASP A 99 0.59 3.52 23.81
CA ASP A 99 -0.11 4.77 24.08
C ASP A 99 -1.30 4.93 23.12
N ALA A 100 -2.48 4.48 23.56
CA ALA A 100 -3.70 4.42 22.76
C ALA A 100 -4.78 5.35 23.30
N TYR A 101 -5.53 5.96 22.38
CA TYR A 101 -6.60 6.92 22.68
C TYR A 101 -7.84 6.61 21.84
N VAL A 102 -9.01 6.94 22.38
CA VAL A 102 -10.29 6.83 21.65
C VAL A 102 -10.72 8.21 21.17
N VAL A 103 -11.12 8.29 19.91
CA VAL A 103 -11.61 9.52 19.27
C VAL A 103 -13.07 9.32 18.85
N SER A 104 -13.90 10.33 19.10
CA SER A 104 -15.30 10.36 18.69
C SER A 104 -15.46 11.28 17.47
N GLY A 105 -16.19 10.84 16.45
CA GLY A 105 -16.45 11.61 15.24
C GLY A 105 -17.54 10.98 14.38
N TYR A 106 -17.80 11.58 13.21
CA TYR A 106 -18.78 11.07 12.26
C TYR A 106 -18.10 10.24 11.17
N ALA A 107 -18.73 9.14 10.79
CA ALA A 107 -18.30 8.27 9.70
C ALA A 107 -19.39 8.18 8.62
N THR A 108 -19.03 7.67 7.43
CA THR A 108 -20.01 7.40 6.37
C THR A 108 -20.98 6.31 6.80
N GLN A 109 -22.18 6.31 6.21
CA GLN A 109 -23.22 5.33 6.53
C GLN A 109 -22.73 3.89 6.38
N ASP A 110 -22.00 3.60 5.31
CA ASP A 110 -21.44 2.27 5.03
C ASP A 110 -20.57 1.76 6.20
N VAL A 111 -19.79 2.65 6.84
CA VAL A 111 -18.95 2.30 8.00
C VAL A 111 -19.80 2.07 9.26
N CYS A 112 -20.79 2.95 9.50
CA CYS A 112 -21.68 2.83 10.66
C CYS A 112 -22.58 1.59 10.61
N LEU A 113 -22.96 1.16 9.40
CA LEU A 113 -23.76 -0.04 9.17
C LEU A 113 -22.91 -1.31 9.00
N ALA A 114 -21.58 -1.23 9.15
CA ALA A 114 -20.67 -2.33 8.86
C ALA A 114 -21.01 -3.01 7.52
N ASP A 115 -21.31 -2.20 6.49
CA ASP A 115 -21.74 -2.71 5.20
C ASP A 115 -20.53 -3.16 4.37
N GLU A 116 -20.37 -4.47 4.28
CA GLU A 116 -19.32 -5.14 3.51
C GLU A 116 -19.75 -5.46 2.07
N ALA A 117 -20.92 -4.99 1.59
CA ALA A 117 -21.43 -5.35 0.26
C ALA A 117 -20.50 -4.93 -0.91
N ARG A 118 -19.60 -3.96 -0.69
CA ARG A 118 -18.58 -3.55 -1.68
C ARG A 118 -17.29 -4.37 -1.59
N GLN A 119 -17.13 -5.18 -0.55
CA GLN A 119 -15.94 -5.99 -0.35
C GLN A 119 -16.02 -7.24 -1.23
N VAL A 120 -14.92 -7.57 -1.89
CA VAL A 120 -14.85 -8.79 -2.71
C VAL A 120 -14.93 -9.98 -1.74
N CYS A 121 -15.95 -10.82 -1.91
CA CYS A 121 -16.13 -12.00 -1.09
C CYS A 121 -14.86 -12.87 -1.14
N PRO A 122 -14.21 -13.16 0.00
CA PRO A 122 -12.98 -13.94 0.05
C PRO A 122 -13.11 -15.34 -0.56
N PHE A 123 -14.32 -15.91 -0.52
CA PHE A 123 -14.65 -17.22 -1.08
C PHE A 123 -15.03 -17.18 -2.56
N LEU A 124 -15.20 -15.98 -3.14
CA LEU A 124 -15.40 -15.85 -4.58
C LEU A 124 -14.06 -16.14 -5.25
N GLN A 125 -13.98 -17.23 -6.00
CA GLN A 125 -12.83 -17.47 -6.87
C GLN A 125 -12.64 -16.23 -7.73
N LYS A 126 -11.47 -15.59 -7.62
CA LYS A 126 -11.09 -14.54 -8.56
C LYS A 126 -11.27 -15.15 -9.94
N LYS A 127 -12.25 -14.64 -10.67
CA LYS A 127 -12.43 -15.01 -12.07
C LYS A 127 -11.06 -14.77 -12.68
N GLU A 128 -10.43 -15.82 -13.19
CA GLU A 128 -9.16 -15.69 -13.90
C GLU A 128 -9.35 -14.49 -14.82
N GLU A 129 -8.55 -13.46 -14.62
CA GLU A 129 -8.45 -12.37 -15.58
C GLU A 129 -8.06 -13.09 -16.85
N VAL A 130 -9.04 -13.39 -17.70
CA VAL A 130 -8.80 -13.83 -19.06
C VAL A 130 -7.82 -12.77 -19.52
N PRO A 131 -6.54 -13.12 -19.79
CA PRO A 131 -5.55 -12.14 -20.16
C PRO A 131 -6.24 -11.35 -21.25
N GLU A 132 -6.38 -10.03 -21.06
CA GLU A 132 -7.03 -9.16 -22.02
C GLU A 132 -6.48 -9.61 -23.36
N GLN A 133 -7.29 -10.39 -24.09
CA GLN A 133 -6.88 -10.86 -25.39
C GLN A 133 -6.66 -9.55 -26.08
N GLU A 134 -5.41 -9.26 -26.47
CA GLU A 134 -5.07 -8.03 -27.16
C GLU A 134 -6.09 -7.94 -28.28
N THR A 135 -7.13 -7.14 -28.04
CA THR A 135 -8.20 -7.00 -29.00
C THR A 135 -7.46 -6.28 -30.08
N THR A 136 -7.13 -7.01 -31.15
CA THR A 136 -6.51 -6.49 -32.35
C THR A 136 -7.23 -5.19 -32.60
N LYS A 137 -6.57 -4.05 -32.31
CA LYS A 137 -7.26 -2.77 -32.11
C LYS A 137 -8.05 -2.50 -33.37
N SER A 138 -9.35 -2.80 -33.33
CA SER A 138 -10.22 -2.54 -34.46
C SER A 138 -10.22 -1.03 -34.53
N PHE A 139 -9.66 -0.49 -35.62
CA PHE A 139 -9.52 0.95 -35.77
C PHE A 139 -10.92 1.56 -35.66
N LYS A 140 -11.22 2.18 -34.51
CA LYS A 140 -12.47 2.89 -34.31
C LYS A 140 -12.48 4.01 -35.34
N LYS A 141 -13.60 4.14 -36.08
CA LYS A 141 -13.80 5.13 -37.17
C LYS A 141 -13.38 6.56 -36.79
N TYR A 142 -13.40 6.88 -35.50
CA TYR A 142 -12.95 8.14 -34.93
C TYR A 142 -11.83 7.90 -33.91
N THR A 143 -10.64 7.53 -34.40
CA THR A 143 -9.43 7.51 -33.56
C THR A 143 -8.62 8.77 -33.87
N VAL A 144 -8.32 9.56 -32.85
CA VAL A 144 -7.51 10.77 -33.00
C VAL A 144 -6.13 10.36 -33.49
N LYS A 145 -5.70 10.95 -34.62
CA LYS A 145 -4.37 10.67 -35.16
C LYS A 145 -3.31 11.14 -34.16
N PRO A 146 -2.23 10.37 -33.95
CA PRO A 146 -1.13 10.83 -33.11
C PRO A 146 -0.57 12.16 -33.64
N PRO A 147 -0.01 13.00 -32.74
CA PRO A 147 0.57 14.27 -33.13
C PRO A 147 1.62 14.07 -34.21
N LYS A 148 1.63 14.97 -35.19
CA LYS A 148 2.50 14.87 -36.36
C LYS A 148 3.94 15.12 -35.92
N ASP A 149 4.82 14.16 -36.20
CA ASP A 149 6.26 14.36 -36.06
C ASP A 149 6.71 15.55 -36.92
N LEU A 150 7.27 16.57 -36.27
CA LEU A 150 7.75 17.80 -36.91
C LEU A 150 9.18 17.68 -37.45
N THR A 151 9.87 16.58 -37.14
CA THR A 151 11.24 16.34 -37.60
C THR A 151 11.29 16.11 -39.11
N SER A 152 12.18 16.80 -39.81
CA SER A 152 12.32 16.64 -41.26
C SER A 152 12.92 15.27 -41.62
N LYS A 153 12.40 14.63 -42.68
CA LYS A 153 12.98 13.38 -43.20
C LYS A 153 14.45 13.55 -43.61
N PHE A 154 14.82 14.75 -44.03
CA PHE A 154 16.20 15.08 -44.41
C PHE A 154 17.15 15.05 -43.21
N GLU A 155 16.73 15.56 -42.05
CA GLU A 155 17.54 15.55 -40.82
C GLU A 155 17.78 14.13 -40.33
N LYS A 156 16.74 13.27 -40.37
CA LYS A 156 16.88 11.84 -40.05
C LYS A 156 17.88 11.15 -40.96
N MET A 157 17.86 11.47 -42.27
CA MET A 157 18.79 10.92 -43.25
C MET A 157 20.24 11.41 -43.03
N GLN A 158 20.42 12.70 -42.75
CA GLN A 158 21.75 13.28 -42.44
C GLN A 158 22.35 12.68 -41.16
N GLN A 159 21.54 12.51 -40.11
CA GLN A 159 21.99 11.89 -38.86
C GLN A 159 22.35 10.41 -39.07
N ALA A 160 21.57 9.65 -39.84
CA ALA A 160 21.88 8.27 -40.16
C ALA A 160 23.19 8.15 -40.97
N ARG A 161 23.40 9.06 -41.94
CA ARG A 161 24.63 9.10 -42.73
C ARG A 161 25.86 9.46 -41.89
N LYS A 162 25.77 10.46 -41.02
CA LYS A 162 26.86 10.82 -40.10
C LYS A 162 27.22 9.65 -39.17
N LYS A 163 26.22 8.97 -38.60
CA LYS A 163 26.45 7.78 -37.77
C LYS A 163 27.13 6.65 -38.54
N ALA A 164 26.72 6.40 -39.79
CA ALA A 164 27.37 5.41 -40.63
C ALA A 164 28.84 5.77 -40.96
N GLU A 165 29.11 7.04 -41.27
CA GLU A 165 30.48 7.54 -41.52
C GLU A 165 31.36 7.44 -40.25
N GLU A 166 30.82 7.76 -39.07
CA GLU A 166 31.50 7.59 -37.78
C GLU A 166 31.79 6.11 -37.48
N GLU A 167 30.81 5.22 -37.68
CA GLU A 167 30.99 3.77 -37.51
C GLU A 167 32.04 3.19 -38.47
N GLU A 168 32.07 3.66 -39.72
CA GLU A 168 33.09 3.26 -40.69
C GLU A 168 34.49 3.77 -40.33
N ALA A 169 34.60 5.01 -39.83
CA ALA A 169 35.87 5.56 -39.36
C ALA A 169 36.41 4.79 -38.15
N ILE A 170 35.55 4.44 -37.20
CA ILE A 170 35.91 3.62 -36.03
C ILE A 170 36.37 2.23 -36.48
N LYS A 171 35.68 1.59 -37.43
CA LYS A 171 36.08 0.29 -37.97
C LYS A 171 37.44 0.35 -38.68
N LYS A 172 37.72 1.40 -39.45
CA LYS A 172 39.01 1.59 -40.12
C LYS A 172 40.16 1.82 -39.14
N SER A 173 39.94 2.61 -38.08
CA SER A 173 40.94 2.82 -37.02
C SER A 173 41.30 1.51 -36.34
N ARG A 174 40.28 0.70 -35.99
CA ARG A 174 40.47 -0.60 -35.34
C ARG A 174 41.25 -1.60 -36.23
N LEU A 175 40.94 -1.65 -37.52
CA LEU A 175 41.66 -2.50 -38.47
C LEU A 175 43.12 -2.06 -38.65
N ALA A 176 43.39 -0.75 -38.69
CA ALA A 176 44.76 -0.23 -38.81
C ALA A 176 45.60 -0.50 -37.55
N GLU A 177 44.99 -0.45 -36.36
CA GLU A 177 45.63 -0.87 -35.11
C GLU A 177 45.98 -2.36 -35.14
N GLU A 178 45.05 -3.23 -35.54
CA GLU A 178 45.27 -4.68 -35.68
C GLU A 178 46.36 -5.01 -36.72
N GLU A 179 46.40 -4.32 -37.87
CA GLU A 179 47.46 -4.47 -38.89
C GLU A 179 48.84 -3.99 -38.39
N ALA A 180 48.90 -2.90 -37.63
CA ALA A 180 50.13 -2.41 -37.04
C ALA A 180 50.69 -3.39 -35.99
N GLU A 181 49.84 -3.99 -35.16
CA GLU A 181 50.22 -5.03 -34.21
C GLU A 181 50.79 -6.27 -34.91
N LEU A 182 50.15 -6.72 -36.00
CA LEU A 182 50.64 -7.83 -36.83
C LEU A 182 51.99 -7.49 -37.49
N ALA A 183 52.18 -6.26 -37.98
CA ALA A 183 53.43 -5.83 -38.58
C ALA A 183 54.59 -5.77 -37.58
N VAL A 184 54.34 -5.29 -36.36
CA VAL A 184 55.33 -5.31 -35.26
C VAL A 184 55.68 -6.75 -34.87
N SER A 185 54.69 -7.63 -34.76
CA SER A 185 54.88 -9.06 -34.50
C SER A 185 55.71 -9.74 -35.59
N MET A 186 55.38 -9.47 -36.86
CA MET A 186 56.07 -10.00 -38.01
C MET A 186 57.53 -9.49 -38.09
N HIS A 187 57.76 -8.19 -37.85
CA HIS A 187 59.11 -7.62 -37.79
C HIS A 187 59.97 -8.27 -36.69
N PHE A 188 59.38 -8.55 -35.52
CA PHE A 188 60.06 -9.24 -34.43
C PHE A 188 60.44 -10.69 -34.78
N LEU A 189 59.57 -11.40 -35.49
CA LEU A 189 59.86 -12.76 -36.00
C LEU A 189 60.99 -12.77 -37.04
N TYR A 190 60.97 -11.84 -38.00
CA TYR A 190 62.02 -11.73 -39.02
C TYR A 190 63.39 -11.35 -38.43
N ALA A 191 63.42 -10.44 -37.45
CA ALA A 191 64.66 -10.08 -36.75
C ALA A 191 65.27 -11.29 -36.00
N ASN A 192 64.43 -12.12 -35.37
CA ASN A 192 64.88 -13.34 -34.69
C ASN A 192 65.30 -14.47 -35.64
N MET A 193 64.73 -14.56 -36.84
CA MET A 193 65.16 -15.55 -37.85
C MET A 193 66.53 -15.22 -38.45
N ASN A 194 66.86 -13.94 -38.65
CA ASN A 194 68.14 -13.52 -39.24
C ASN A 194 69.35 -13.63 -38.29
N GLN A 195 69.14 -13.85 -36.99
CA GLN A 195 70.22 -14.10 -36.04
C GLN A 195 70.66 -15.57 -35.95
N LYS A 196 69.89 -16.52 -36.52
CA LYS A 196 70.13 -17.96 -36.37
C LYS A 196 71.04 -18.63 -37.41
N TRP A 197 71.55 -17.90 -38.40
CA TRP A 197 72.44 -18.48 -39.42
C TRP A 197 73.86 -17.90 -39.32
N PRO A 198 74.84 -18.66 -38.77
CA PRO A 198 76.24 -18.26 -38.83
C PRO A 198 76.72 -18.39 -40.29
N LYS A 199 77.25 -17.29 -40.84
CA LYS A 199 78.02 -17.36 -42.10
C LYS A 199 79.28 -18.17 -41.83
N GLN A 200 79.53 -19.11 -42.74
CA GLN A 200 80.69 -20.02 -42.80
C GLN A 200 82.03 -19.34 -42.55
#